data_AF-A0A2K0TU32-F1
#
_entry.id   AF-A0A2K0TU32-F1
#
_cell.length_a   1.000
_cell.length_b   1.000
_cell.length_c   1.000
_cell.angle_alpha   90.00
_cell.angle_beta   90.00
_cell.angle_gamma   90.00
#
_symmetry.space_group_name_H-M   'P 1'
#
loop_
_entity.id
_entity.type
_entity.pdbx_description
1 polymer ?
#
loop_
_entity_poly.entity_id
_entity_poly.type
_entity_poly.pdbx_seq_one_letter_code
_entity_poly.pdbx_strand_id
1 'polypeptide(L)'
;MAFDDDDSPLAVGPAPADGEGGAPTVEETLEDDMPDYKLFASAFSKKGISSQTIRKGEKDFETHGTRAQDGALESSRRALEDVLSYTRIHKGDAWARGWCFPDFWMDETNIALDYEGMWLKDRVVVMEHEKGGWMKDIGRVASGSKDQLGVGRLWLLPEEAIYLVERGTVDLWWPYTDFETLVPKGSATSGPPRPGFGPDDYDVGLPLSLEAAYSLFIGYEDEQGKTTLPKYQVYAHLKRAGFNILRAPPEQPRPEPTEPSQTLWQWLFSFVKWETSQGGKHRQQPFGPLVAPGLYRSYRPIYQQLALVPRHKPVPVPPSPSKPEDPFRVHFHVWKPGAGGFSKKNPPPPDFRIAVADTADSCLPTLEQIETLLESTPYDPAPEAWRGNPGRLYQRLKHGHRNVLVAVVDRGLVNFMRFGEGAFGEEQLFERFDNRNSGRGGKKGGRGGARGRGRGRGRGRGGR
;
A
#
# COMPACT_ATOMS: atom_id res chain seq x y z
N MET A 1 -0.73 51.29 4.88
CA MET A 1 0.40 50.49 4.39
C MET A 1 -0.08 49.05 4.32
N ALA A 2 -0.35 48.59 3.10
CA ALA A 2 -0.64 47.21 2.75
C ALA A 2 0.25 46.94 1.53
N PHE A 3 1.01 45.85 1.57
CA PHE A 3 1.78 45.37 0.42
C PHE A 3 1.11 44.09 -0.06
N ASP A 4 0.25 44.30 -1.06
CA ASP A 4 -0.11 43.34 -2.10
C ASP A 4 1.13 43.06 -2.94
N ASP A 5 1.45 41.79 -3.18
CA ASP A 5 2.32 41.33 -4.27
C ASP A 5 1.88 39.90 -4.65
N ASP A 6 0.66 39.79 -5.17
CA ASP A 6 0.21 38.67 -5.99
C ASP A 6 0.20 39.12 -7.44
N ASP A 7 1.29 38.87 -8.18
CA ASP A 7 1.30 38.94 -9.64
C ASP A 7 2.39 38.02 -10.21
N SER A 8 2.00 36.77 -10.48
CA SER A 8 2.77 35.85 -11.31
C SER A 8 2.13 35.81 -12.70
N PRO A 9 2.72 36.47 -13.72
CA PRO A 9 2.13 36.50 -15.05
C PRO A 9 2.51 35.21 -15.77
N LEU A 10 1.59 34.26 -15.83
CA LEU A 10 1.36 33.25 -16.92
C LEU A 10 0.47 32.10 -16.42
N ALA A 11 -0.71 32.40 -15.89
CA ALA A 11 -1.79 31.42 -15.76
C ALA A 11 -2.70 31.50 -17.00
N VAL A 12 -2.36 30.74 -18.05
CA VAL A 12 -3.37 30.32 -19.04
C VAL A 12 -4.05 29.11 -18.40
N GLY A 13 -5.30 29.30 -17.96
CA GLY A 13 -6.10 28.23 -17.38
C GLY A 13 -6.23 27.03 -18.32
N PRO A 14 -6.30 25.80 -17.80
CA PRO A 14 -6.60 24.64 -18.63
C PRO A 14 -8.05 24.76 -19.15
N ALA A 15 -8.20 24.63 -20.46
CA ALA A 15 -9.47 24.31 -21.10
C ALA A 15 -10.00 22.97 -20.56
N PRO A 16 -11.33 22.75 -20.52
CA PRO A 16 -11.91 21.57 -19.90
C PRO A 16 -11.45 20.33 -20.68
N ALA A 17 -10.67 19.47 -20.03
CA ALA A 17 -10.45 18.12 -20.51
C ALA A 17 -11.66 17.29 -20.06
N ASP A 18 -12.39 16.77 -21.04
CA ASP A 18 -13.41 15.75 -20.86
C ASP A 18 -12.90 14.63 -19.96
N GLY A 19 -13.74 14.25 -19.00
CA GLY A 19 -13.39 13.36 -17.90
C GLY A 19 -13.15 11.93 -18.35
N GLU A 20 -11.89 11.49 -18.24
CA GLU A 20 -11.53 10.09 -18.03
C GLU A 20 -10.40 10.01 -16.98
N GLY A 21 -10.64 9.26 -15.91
CA GLY A 21 -9.60 8.48 -15.23
C GLY A 21 -8.67 9.18 -14.23
N GLY A 22 -9.17 10.06 -13.37
CA GLY A 22 -8.47 10.39 -12.12
C GLY A 22 -8.81 9.37 -11.05
N ALA A 23 -7.93 8.38 -10.81
CA ALA A 23 -8.10 7.47 -9.68
C ALA A 23 -7.93 8.26 -8.36
N PRO A 24 -8.87 8.15 -7.41
CA PRO A 24 -8.77 8.85 -6.14
C PRO A 24 -7.52 8.41 -5.38
N THR A 25 -6.82 9.36 -4.78
CA THR A 25 -5.72 9.08 -3.86
C THR A 25 -6.27 8.43 -2.60
N VAL A 26 -5.48 7.51 -2.03
CA VAL A 26 -5.86 6.72 -0.83
C VAL A 26 -6.34 7.63 0.31
N GLU A 27 -5.74 8.81 0.45
CA GLU A 27 -6.15 9.85 1.42
C GLU A 27 -7.59 10.34 1.27
N GLU A 28 -8.11 10.51 0.04
CA GLU A 28 -9.49 10.99 -0.20
C GLU A 28 -10.55 9.88 0.01
N THR A 29 -10.15 8.61 0.00
CA THR A 29 -11.02 7.47 0.30
C THR A 29 -11.08 7.11 1.80
N LEU A 30 -10.34 7.83 2.65
CA LEU A 30 -10.07 7.45 4.05
C LEU A 30 -10.55 8.47 5.10
N GLU A 31 -11.34 9.48 4.74
CA GLU A 31 -11.97 10.34 5.76
C GLU A 31 -13.04 9.54 6.53
N ASP A 32 -12.78 9.32 7.83
CA ASP A 32 -13.59 8.51 8.74
C ASP A 32 -14.87 9.29 9.12
N ASP A 33 -16.00 8.94 8.49
CA ASP A 33 -17.32 9.50 8.81
C ASP A 33 -17.81 8.97 10.18
N MET A 34 -18.33 9.87 11.03
CA MET A 34 -18.95 9.50 12.31
C MET A 34 -20.19 8.60 12.06
N PRO A 35 -20.23 7.35 12.56
CA PRO A 35 -21.35 6.44 12.28
C PRO A 35 -22.63 6.82 13.04
N ASP A 36 -23.79 6.73 12.37
CA ASP A 36 -25.11 6.93 13.00
C ASP A 36 -25.62 5.64 13.67
N TYR A 37 -25.56 5.62 15.01
CA TYR A 37 -25.95 4.47 15.84
C TYR A 37 -27.45 4.16 15.84
N LYS A 38 -28.32 5.11 15.46
CA LYS A 38 -29.78 4.88 15.40
C LYS A 38 -30.15 3.93 14.27
N LEU A 39 -29.48 4.05 13.13
CA LEU A 39 -29.64 3.14 12.00
C LEU A 39 -29.13 1.73 12.34
N PHE A 40 -28.02 1.64 13.10
CA PHE A 40 -27.49 0.36 13.56
C PHE A 40 -28.43 -0.34 14.55
N ALA A 41 -29.01 0.38 15.51
CA ALA A 41 -30.01 -0.16 16.43
C ALA A 41 -31.24 -0.70 15.68
N SER A 42 -31.68 0.00 14.63
CA SER A 42 -32.82 -0.45 13.82
C SER A 42 -32.59 -1.78 13.09
N ALA A 43 -31.33 -2.09 12.72
CA ALA A 43 -30.97 -3.35 12.07
C ALA A 43 -31.13 -4.59 12.98
N PHE A 44 -31.10 -4.40 14.31
CA PHE A 44 -31.33 -5.48 15.28
C PHE A 44 -32.83 -5.75 15.53
N SER A 45 -33.73 -4.83 15.14
CA SER A 45 -35.15 -4.82 15.54
C SER A 45 -36.19 -5.52 14.61
N LYS A 46 -35.75 -6.43 13.72
CA LYS A 46 -36.52 -7.41 12.90
C LYS A 46 -36.77 -7.13 11.41
N LYS A 47 -36.81 -8.26 10.68
CA LYS A 47 -37.44 -8.59 9.38
C LYS A 47 -37.89 -7.39 8.51
N GLY A 48 -37.03 -7.10 7.53
CA GLY A 48 -37.42 -6.46 6.28
C GLY A 48 -37.41 -4.95 6.34
N ILE A 49 -37.06 -4.35 5.19
CA ILE A 49 -36.94 -2.90 4.90
C ILE A 49 -35.56 -2.36 5.30
N SER A 50 -34.86 -1.51 4.55
CA SER A 50 -34.80 -1.12 3.14
C SER A 50 -33.64 -0.13 3.14
N SER A 51 -32.68 -0.25 2.22
CA SER A 51 -31.63 0.75 2.00
C SER A 51 -32.24 2.15 1.84
N GLN A 52 -32.10 3.01 2.85
CA GLN A 52 -32.26 4.44 2.69
C GLN A 52 -30.90 5.08 2.90
N THR A 53 -30.46 5.75 1.85
CA THR A 53 -29.16 6.41 1.71
C THR A 53 -29.02 7.55 2.72
N ILE A 54 -27.86 7.58 3.36
CA ILE A 54 -27.39 8.57 4.33
C ILE A 54 -27.48 9.98 3.71
N ARG A 55 -28.10 10.94 4.41
CA ARG A 55 -27.98 12.37 4.10
C ARG A 55 -27.07 13.05 5.11
N LYS A 56 -26.08 13.76 4.55
CA LYS A 56 -25.03 14.55 5.19
C LYS A 56 -25.60 15.69 6.06
N GLY A 57 -25.08 15.76 7.30
CA GLY A 57 -24.86 16.97 8.10
C GLY A 57 -26.01 17.96 8.24
N GLU A 58 -26.77 17.86 9.33
CA GLU A 58 -27.44 19.02 9.92
C GLU A 58 -26.52 19.53 11.04
N LYS A 59 -25.65 20.49 10.69
CA LYS A 59 -24.64 21.07 11.58
C LYS A 59 -25.22 22.32 12.25
N ASP A 60 -26.26 22.13 13.05
CA ASP A 60 -26.87 23.20 13.84
C ASP A 60 -26.47 23.05 15.31
N PHE A 61 -25.29 23.58 15.66
CA PHE A 61 -24.77 23.64 17.05
C PHE A 61 -25.08 24.97 17.75
N GLU A 62 -26.10 25.71 17.30
CA GLU A 62 -26.62 26.85 18.06
C GLU A 62 -27.69 26.37 19.04
N THR A 63 -27.58 26.80 20.30
CA THR A 63 -28.51 26.44 21.39
C THR A 63 -29.84 27.17 21.18
N HIS A 64 -30.70 26.61 20.33
CA HIS A 64 -32.09 27.05 20.29
C HIS A 64 -32.76 26.51 21.56
N GLY A 65 -33.39 27.38 22.36
CA GLY A 65 -33.93 27.14 23.72
C GLY A 65 -35.02 26.07 23.87
N THR A 66 -35.02 25.06 23.01
CA THR A 66 -35.87 23.87 22.99
C THR A 66 -35.06 22.64 23.40
N ARG A 67 -35.62 21.76 24.25
CA ARG A 67 -35.00 20.48 24.66
C ARG A 67 -34.91 19.42 23.54
N ALA A 68 -35.12 19.81 22.28
CA ALA A 68 -35.12 18.89 21.15
C ALA A 68 -33.71 18.34 20.86
N GLN A 69 -32.67 19.17 21.01
CA GLN A 69 -31.28 18.75 20.85
C GLN A 69 -30.85 17.79 21.97
N ASP A 70 -31.21 18.09 23.22
CA ASP A 70 -30.96 17.20 24.37
C ASP A 70 -31.64 15.84 24.18
N GLY A 71 -32.90 15.83 23.72
CA GLY A 71 -33.62 14.60 23.41
C GLY A 71 -33.02 13.82 22.23
N ALA A 72 -32.52 14.52 21.20
CA ALA A 72 -31.84 13.90 20.06
C ALA A 72 -30.50 13.27 20.48
N LEU A 73 -29.75 13.93 21.35
CA LEU A 73 -28.48 13.44 21.90
C LEU A 73 -28.70 12.27 22.85
N GLU A 74 -29.70 12.36 23.73
CA GLU A 74 -30.00 11.28 24.68
C GLU A 74 -30.59 10.05 23.97
N SER A 75 -31.39 10.23 22.93
CA SER A 75 -31.83 9.12 22.07
C SER A 75 -30.66 8.50 21.29
N SER A 76 -29.67 9.28 20.85
CA SER A 76 -28.46 8.75 20.23
C SER A 76 -27.62 7.95 21.24
N ARG A 77 -27.45 8.47 22.47
CA ARG A 77 -26.74 7.78 23.56
C ARG A 77 -27.41 6.45 23.91
N ARG A 78 -28.74 6.43 24.07
CA ARG A 78 -29.48 5.19 24.34
C ARG A 78 -29.36 4.19 23.19
N ALA A 79 -29.43 4.65 21.93
CA ALA A 79 -29.22 3.77 20.79
C ALA A 79 -27.81 3.16 20.78
N LEU A 80 -26.79 3.95 21.14
CA LEU A 80 -25.42 3.46 21.31
C LEU A 80 -25.33 2.44 22.45
N GLU A 81 -25.91 2.72 23.62
CA GLU A 81 -25.93 1.79 24.76
C GLU A 81 -26.62 0.47 24.38
N ASP A 82 -27.74 0.52 23.67
CA ASP A 82 -28.49 -0.66 23.23
C ASP A 82 -27.65 -1.50 22.23
N VAL A 83 -26.98 -0.83 21.28
CA VAL A 83 -26.06 -1.47 20.32
C VAL A 83 -24.85 -2.10 21.02
N LEU A 84 -24.26 -1.43 22.03
CA LEU A 84 -23.14 -1.95 22.80
C LEU A 84 -23.56 -3.09 23.73
N SER A 85 -24.79 -3.08 24.23
CA SER A 85 -25.33 -4.14 25.08
C SER A 85 -25.63 -5.43 24.33
N TYR A 86 -25.76 -5.37 23.00
CA TYR A 86 -26.01 -6.54 22.17
C TYR A 86 -24.82 -7.50 22.19
N THR A 87 -24.99 -8.64 22.82
CA THR A 87 -24.04 -9.74 22.76
C THR A 87 -24.12 -10.41 21.39
N ARG A 88 -23.03 -10.35 20.62
CA ARG A 88 -22.94 -11.09 19.35
C ARG A 88 -22.87 -12.59 19.66
N ILE A 89 -23.82 -13.33 19.11
CA ILE A 89 -23.88 -14.80 19.21
C ILE A 89 -23.76 -15.37 17.79
N HIS A 90 -22.98 -16.44 17.65
CA HIS A 90 -22.81 -17.15 16.39
C HIS A 90 -24.13 -17.84 16.02
N LYS A 91 -24.58 -17.65 14.77
CA LYS A 91 -25.82 -18.28 14.29
C LYS A 91 -25.53 -19.76 14.01
N GLY A 92 -26.32 -20.67 14.60
CA GLY A 92 -26.09 -22.11 14.55
C GLY A 92 -26.04 -22.76 13.14
N ASP A 93 -26.50 -22.08 12.08
CA ASP A 93 -26.50 -22.61 10.71
C ASP A 93 -25.28 -22.16 9.87
N ALA A 94 -24.46 -21.23 10.39
CA ALA A 94 -23.34 -20.62 9.66
C ALA A 94 -22.09 -20.39 10.54
N TRP A 95 -21.91 -21.22 11.57
CA TRP A 95 -20.75 -21.13 12.45
C TRP A 95 -19.53 -21.81 11.80
N ALA A 96 -18.35 -21.20 11.96
CA ALA A 96 -17.10 -21.73 11.43
C ALA A 96 -16.11 -21.90 12.59
N ARG A 97 -15.74 -23.14 12.92
CA ARG A 97 -14.80 -23.43 13.99
C ARG A 97 -13.36 -23.36 13.50
N GLY A 98 -12.50 -22.71 14.29
CA GLY A 98 -11.04 -22.78 14.19
C GLY A 98 -10.45 -23.41 15.44
N TRP A 99 -9.55 -24.39 15.27
CA TRP A 99 -8.83 -25.05 16.36
C TRP A 99 -7.42 -24.47 16.50
N CYS A 100 -7.03 -24.07 17.71
CA CYS A 100 -5.73 -23.50 18.01
C CYS A 100 -4.69 -24.61 18.27
N PHE A 101 -3.67 -24.68 17.42
CA PHE A 101 -2.52 -25.56 17.57
C PHE A 101 -1.21 -24.79 17.28
N PRO A 102 -0.70 -24.01 18.25
CA PRO A 102 0.46 -23.16 18.03
C PRO A 102 1.73 -23.95 17.70
N ASP A 103 1.89 -25.13 18.29
CA ASP A 103 3.11 -25.94 18.18
C ASP A 103 3.04 -27.02 17.08
N PHE A 104 1.97 -27.09 16.30
CA PHE A 104 1.74 -28.19 15.35
C PHE A 104 2.86 -28.38 14.34
N TRP A 105 3.34 -27.26 13.78
CA TRP A 105 4.40 -27.24 12.77
C TRP A 105 5.83 -27.23 13.37
N MET A 106 5.95 -27.24 14.70
CA MET A 106 7.23 -27.35 15.40
C MET A 106 7.71 -28.79 15.49
N ASP A 107 6.79 -29.74 15.42
CA ASP A 107 7.12 -31.15 15.35
C ASP A 107 7.75 -31.47 13.99
N GLU A 108 9.00 -31.94 13.99
CA GLU A 108 9.74 -32.30 12.78
C GLU A 108 9.05 -33.41 11.97
N THR A 109 8.15 -34.18 12.58
CA THR A 109 7.35 -35.17 11.87
C THR A 109 6.23 -34.57 11.02
N ASN A 110 5.85 -33.31 11.31
CA ASN A 110 4.81 -32.56 10.61
C ASN A 110 5.38 -31.59 9.56
N ILE A 111 6.65 -31.69 9.17
CA ILE A 111 7.28 -30.80 8.18
C ILE A 111 6.61 -30.95 6.82
N ALA A 112 5.69 -30.04 6.50
CA ALA A 112 5.18 -29.88 5.15
C ALA A 112 6.18 -29.06 4.33
N LEU A 113 6.11 -29.16 3.00
CA LEU A 113 6.93 -28.33 2.12
C LEU A 113 6.51 -26.87 2.31
N ASP A 114 7.26 -26.12 3.12
CA ASP A 114 7.08 -24.67 3.28
C ASP A 114 7.66 -23.98 2.05
N TYR A 115 6.89 -24.01 0.95
CA TYR A 115 7.18 -23.20 -0.22
C TYR A 115 7.15 -21.72 0.17
N GLU A 116 8.01 -20.92 -0.48
CA GLU A 116 8.21 -19.50 -0.17
C GLU A 116 6.89 -18.75 0.05
N GLY A 117 6.77 -18.13 1.23
CA GLY A 117 5.62 -17.30 1.58
C GLY A 117 4.37 -18.02 2.10
N MET A 118 4.43 -19.34 2.36
CA MET A 118 3.32 -20.03 3.05
C MET A 118 3.28 -19.73 4.56
N TRP A 119 4.44 -19.47 5.17
CA TRP A 119 4.57 -19.14 6.60
C TRP A 119 3.96 -20.22 7.50
N LEU A 120 4.14 -21.50 7.16
CA LEU A 120 3.45 -22.60 7.86
C LEU A 120 3.73 -22.60 9.36
N LYS A 121 4.98 -22.38 9.74
CA LYS A 121 5.44 -22.29 11.13
C LYS A 121 4.73 -21.21 11.96
N ASP A 122 4.24 -20.15 11.32
CA ASP A 122 3.51 -19.07 11.98
C ASP A 122 1.99 -19.27 11.95
N ARG A 123 1.50 -20.32 11.28
CA ARG A 123 0.06 -20.59 11.20
C ARG A 123 -0.37 -21.49 12.35
N VAL A 124 -1.15 -20.90 13.24
CA VAL A 124 -1.48 -21.49 14.54
C VAL A 124 -2.94 -21.94 14.66
N VAL A 125 -3.79 -21.62 13.69
CA VAL A 125 -5.21 -22.03 13.71
C VAL A 125 -5.56 -22.83 12.47
N VAL A 126 -6.12 -24.02 12.65
CA VAL A 126 -6.68 -24.85 11.56
C VAL A 126 -8.20 -24.73 11.53
N MET A 127 -8.76 -24.56 10.34
CA MET A 127 -10.21 -24.46 10.17
C MET A 127 -10.85 -25.85 10.03
N GLU A 128 -11.92 -26.09 10.79
CA GLU A 128 -12.70 -27.35 10.69
C GLU A 128 -13.51 -27.39 9.39
N HIS A 129 -14.10 -26.25 9.03
CA HIS A 129 -14.94 -26.09 7.85
C HIS A 129 -14.48 -24.93 6.97
N GLU A 130 -14.40 -25.17 5.67
CA GLU A 130 -14.04 -24.16 4.68
C GLU A 130 -15.29 -23.51 4.07
N LYS A 131 -16.05 -22.75 4.89
CA LYS A 131 -17.20 -21.97 4.42
C LYS A 131 -16.96 -20.47 4.57
N GLY A 132 -17.06 -19.72 3.47
CA GLY A 132 -17.19 -18.26 3.49
C GLY A 132 -16.38 -17.51 2.43
N GLY A 133 -16.90 -16.33 2.03
CA GLY A 133 -16.27 -15.48 1.00
C GLY A 133 -14.97 -14.78 1.43
N TRP A 134 -14.61 -14.86 2.71
CA TRP A 134 -13.40 -14.27 3.30
C TRP A 134 -12.12 -15.05 2.93
N MET A 135 -12.25 -16.29 2.45
CA MET A 135 -11.12 -17.15 2.06
C MET A 135 -10.38 -16.66 0.81
N LYS A 136 -10.87 -15.61 0.15
CA LYS A 136 -10.23 -15.05 -1.06
C LYS A 136 -8.82 -14.57 -0.81
N ASP A 137 -8.55 -14.03 0.36
CA ASP A 137 -7.23 -13.50 0.73
C ASP A 137 -6.76 -13.91 2.13
N ILE A 138 -7.65 -14.43 2.98
CA ILE A 138 -7.31 -14.96 4.30
C ILE A 138 -7.01 -16.47 4.26
N GLY A 139 -5.96 -16.87 4.97
CA GLY A 139 -5.56 -18.27 5.21
C GLY A 139 -4.83 -18.91 4.03
N ARG A 140 -4.15 -20.02 4.30
CA ARG A 140 -3.51 -20.88 3.28
C ARG A 140 -3.81 -22.35 3.53
N VAL A 141 -4.06 -23.08 2.44
CA VAL A 141 -4.19 -24.53 2.50
C VAL A 141 -2.79 -25.12 2.50
N ALA A 142 -2.43 -25.87 3.55
CA ALA A 142 -1.12 -26.50 3.64
C ALA A 142 -0.94 -27.52 2.50
N SER A 143 0.21 -27.47 1.82
CA SER A 143 0.55 -28.36 0.71
C SER A 143 1.63 -29.36 1.13
N GLY A 144 1.50 -30.61 0.70
CA GLY A 144 2.41 -31.69 1.09
C GLY A 144 1.92 -33.05 0.64
N SER A 145 2.47 -34.11 1.23
CA SER A 145 1.99 -35.48 0.98
C SER A 145 0.58 -35.66 1.55
N LYS A 146 -0.28 -36.41 0.84
CA LYS A 146 -1.67 -36.67 1.27
C LYS A 146 -1.77 -37.45 2.60
N ASP A 147 -0.71 -38.16 2.96
CA ASP A 147 -0.67 -38.99 4.17
C ASP A 147 -0.25 -38.21 5.43
N GLN A 148 0.16 -36.95 5.24
CA GLN A 148 0.63 -36.06 6.30
C GLN A 148 -0.54 -35.32 6.97
N LEU A 149 -0.48 -35.19 8.30
CA LEU A 149 -1.48 -34.47 9.07
C LEU A 149 -1.46 -32.97 8.72
N GLY A 150 -2.63 -32.33 8.75
CA GLY A 150 -2.77 -30.89 8.47
C GLY A 150 -2.66 -30.48 7.00
N VAL A 151 -2.09 -31.32 6.12
CA VAL A 151 -2.06 -31.09 4.68
C VAL A 151 -3.48 -31.13 4.09
N GLY A 152 -3.77 -30.22 3.16
CA GLY A 152 -5.10 -30.07 2.57
C GLY A 152 -6.12 -29.37 3.46
N ARG A 153 -5.69 -28.85 4.62
CA ARG A 153 -6.52 -28.03 5.52
C ARG A 153 -6.15 -26.56 5.40
N LEU A 154 -7.14 -25.67 5.58
CA LEU A 154 -6.93 -24.23 5.68
C LEU A 154 -6.38 -23.85 7.06
N TRP A 155 -5.24 -23.19 7.05
CA TRP A 155 -4.54 -22.68 8.23
C TRP A 155 -4.49 -21.16 8.21
N LEU A 156 -4.65 -20.53 9.37
CA LEU A 156 -4.65 -19.09 9.57
C LEU A 156 -3.40 -18.64 10.34
N LEU A 157 -2.88 -17.47 9.97
CA LEU A 157 -1.92 -16.70 10.76
C LEU A 157 -2.61 -16.08 12.00
N PRO A 158 -1.86 -15.68 13.02
CA PRO A 158 -2.42 -15.01 14.21
C PRO A 158 -3.25 -13.77 13.86
N GLU A 159 -2.77 -12.87 13.01
CA GLU A 159 -3.53 -11.67 12.60
C GLU A 159 -4.81 -12.01 11.83
N GLU A 160 -4.79 -13.07 11.03
CA GLU A 160 -5.95 -13.57 10.29
C GLU A 160 -7.01 -14.13 11.25
N ALA A 161 -6.57 -14.89 12.25
CA ALA A 161 -7.43 -15.50 13.26
C ALA A 161 -8.10 -14.43 14.15
N ILE A 162 -7.32 -13.51 14.74
CA ILE A 162 -7.87 -12.43 15.58
C ILE A 162 -8.90 -11.62 14.79
N TYR A 163 -8.59 -11.27 13.54
CA TYR A 163 -9.50 -10.49 12.68
C TYR A 163 -10.84 -11.22 12.45
N LEU A 164 -10.81 -12.52 12.18
CA LEU A 164 -12.04 -13.30 11.99
C LEU A 164 -12.85 -13.48 13.27
N VAL A 165 -12.19 -13.59 14.43
CA VAL A 165 -12.84 -13.67 15.74
C VAL A 165 -13.51 -12.32 16.09
N GLU A 166 -12.82 -11.19 15.90
CA GLU A 166 -13.43 -9.85 16.10
C GLU A 166 -14.65 -9.61 15.20
N ARG A 167 -14.58 -10.11 13.96
CA ARG A 167 -15.70 -10.02 13.01
C ARG A 167 -16.86 -10.93 13.40
N GLY A 168 -16.71 -11.84 14.37
CA GLY A 168 -17.68 -12.86 14.73
C GLY A 168 -17.91 -13.87 13.60
N THR A 169 -16.89 -14.08 12.76
CA THR A 169 -16.96 -15.02 11.62
C THR A 169 -16.45 -16.40 12.01
N VAL A 170 -15.49 -16.47 12.93
CA VAL A 170 -14.88 -17.73 13.40
C VAL A 170 -15.06 -17.86 14.91
N ASP A 171 -15.49 -19.03 15.34
CA ASP A 171 -15.44 -19.48 16.73
C ASP A 171 -14.09 -20.16 16.97
N LEU A 172 -13.26 -19.57 17.82
CA LEU A 172 -11.93 -20.10 18.12
C LEU A 172 -11.98 -21.04 19.32
N TRP A 173 -11.31 -22.19 19.23
CA TRP A 173 -11.33 -23.23 20.24
C TRP A 173 -9.92 -23.73 20.60
N TRP A 174 -9.70 -23.99 21.88
CA TRP A 174 -8.53 -24.71 22.38
C TRP A 174 -8.82 -26.21 22.50
N PRO A 175 -8.01 -27.10 21.90
CA PRO A 175 -8.28 -28.53 21.91
C PRO A 175 -7.87 -29.21 23.23
N TYR A 176 -8.65 -30.21 23.66
CA TYR A 176 -8.28 -31.16 24.74
C TYR A 176 -7.84 -32.52 24.19
N THR A 177 -7.99 -32.73 22.89
CA THR A 177 -7.69 -33.99 22.20
C THR A 177 -6.68 -33.75 21.10
N ASP A 178 -6.02 -34.82 20.66
CA ASP A 178 -4.96 -34.75 19.67
C ASP A 178 -5.50 -34.33 18.29
N PHE A 179 -4.61 -33.71 17.50
CA PHE A 179 -4.92 -33.19 16.18
C PHE A 179 -5.59 -34.22 15.26
N GLU A 180 -5.12 -35.48 15.26
CA GLU A 180 -5.66 -36.52 14.38
C GLU A 180 -7.12 -36.89 14.70
N THR A 181 -7.52 -36.78 15.97
CA THR A 181 -8.89 -37.06 16.41
C THR A 181 -9.85 -35.96 15.92
N LEU A 182 -9.41 -34.71 16.04
CA LEU A 182 -10.19 -33.54 15.62
C LEU A 182 -10.19 -33.39 14.09
N VAL A 183 -9.03 -33.55 13.47
CA VAL A 183 -8.77 -33.30 12.04
C VAL A 183 -8.09 -34.53 11.38
N PRO A 184 -8.80 -35.67 11.23
CA PRO A 184 -8.30 -36.88 10.60
C PRO A 184 -7.94 -36.70 9.12
N LYS A 185 -7.06 -37.60 8.69
CA LYS A 185 -6.55 -37.71 7.32
C LYS A 185 -7.68 -37.96 6.32
N GLY A 186 -7.63 -37.29 5.17
CA GLY A 186 -8.57 -37.50 4.08
C GLY A 186 -10.02 -37.04 4.31
N SER A 187 -10.37 -36.50 5.48
CA SER A 187 -11.67 -35.83 5.67
C SER A 187 -11.66 -34.56 4.82
N ALA A 188 -12.46 -34.56 3.74
CA ALA A 188 -12.68 -33.35 2.96
C ALA A 188 -13.29 -32.25 3.86
N THR A 189 -12.84 -31.01 3.68
CA THR A 189 -13.29 -29.80 4.39
C THR A 189 -14.76 -29.44 4.13
N SER A 190 -15.41 -30.16 3.21
CA SER A 190 -16.80 -29.99 2.77
C SER A 190 -17.73 -31.17 3.11
N GLY A 191 -17.30 -32.12 3.95
CA GLY A 191 -18.15 -33.21 4.42
C GLY A 191 -19.25 -32.73 5.39
N PRO A 192 -20.33 -33.51 5.60
CA PRO A 192 -21.29 -33.20 6.66
C PRO A 192 -20.57 -33.11 8.02
N PRO A 193 -21.01 -32.21 8.93
CA PRO A 193 -20.45 -32.13 10.28
C PRO A 193 -20.50 -33.51 10.92
N ARG A 194 -19.44 -33.88 11.63
CA ARG A 194 -19.36 -35.23 12.22
C ARG A 194 -20.49 -35.40 13.24
N PRO A 195 -21.07 -36.61 13.35
CA PRO A 195 -21.97 -36.93 14.45
C PRO A 195 -21.23 -36.70 15.78
N GLY A 196 -21.75 -35.82 16.63
CA GLY A 196 -21.13 -35.46 17.91
C GLY A 196 -20.13 -34.29 17.86
N PHE A 197 -20.03 -33.58 16.72
CA PHE A 197 -19.33 -32.30 16.62
C PHE A 197 -20.31 -31.16 16.26
N GLY A 198 -20.95 -30.58 17.27
CA GLY A 198 -21.87 -29.44 17.18
C GLY A 198 -21.37 -28.19 17.92
N PRO A 199 -22.12 -27.09 17.97
CA PRO A 199 -21.66 -25.85 18.63
C PRO A 199 -21.30 -26.01 20.12
N ASP A 200 -21.77 -27.08 20.78
CA ASP A 200 -21.61 -27.35 22.21
C ASP A 200 -20.67 -28.54 22.53
N ASP A 201 -19.57 -28.70 21.80
CA ASP A 201 -18.60 -29.81 22.01
C ASP A 201 -17.56 -29.54 23.11
N TYR A 202 -18.01 -29.22 24.32
CA TYR A 202 -17.11 -28.89 25.43
C TYR A 202 -16.25 -30.07 25.91
N ASP A 203 -16.60 -31.30 25.52
CA ASP A 203 -15.85 -32.51 25.88
C ASP A 203 -14.51 -32.62 25.14
N VAL A 204 -14.38 -32.00 23.96
CA VAL A 204 -13.19 -32.13 23.10
C VAL A 204 -12.35 -30.85 23.04
N GLY A 205 -12.84 -29.74 23.62
CA GLY A 205 -12.11 -28.49 23.73
C GLY A 205 -12.89 -27.37 24.43
N LEU A 206 -12.26 -26.20 24.48
CA LEU A 206 -12.76 -25.00 25.14
C LEU A 206 -12.93 -23.85 24.14
N PRO A 207 -14.11 -23.22 24.01
CA PRO A 207 -14.22 -22.00 23.23
C PRO A 207 -13.42 -20.87 23.89
N LEU A 208 -12.65 -20.16 23.07
CA LEU A 208 -11.80 -19.05 23.50
C LEU A 208 -12.54 -17.73 23.29
N SER A 209 -12.45 -16.86 24.30
CA SER A 209 -12.96 -15.49 24.19
C SER A 209 -12.08 -14.64 23.27
N LEU A 210 -12.56 -13.45 22.91
CA LEU A 210 -11.76 -12.49 22.16
C LEU A 210 -10.50 -12.09 22.93
N GLU A 211 -10.61 -11.87 24.25
CA GLU A 211 -9.46 -11.54 25.09
C GLU A 211 -8.45 -12.70 25.13
N ALA A 212 -8.92 -13.94 25.18
CA ALA A 212 -8.07 -15.11 25.12
C ALA A 212 -7.33 -15.19 23.78
N ALA A 213 -8.00 -14.95 22.65
CA ALA A 213 -7.38 -14.89 21.33
C ALA A 213 -6.27 -13.83 21.26
N TYR A 214 -6.53 -12.62 21.79
CA TYR A 214 -5.52 -11.57 21.91
C TYR A 214 -4.32 -12.01 22.76
N SER A 215 -4.57 -12.65 23.91
CA SER A 215 -3.48 -13.09 24.80
C SER A 215 -2.59 -14.18 24.19
N LEU A 216 -3.16 -15.04 23.33
CA LEU A 216 -2.44 -16.13 22.70
C LEU A 216 -1.63 -15.67 21.48
N PHE A 217 -2.21 -14.76 20.69
CA PHE A 217 -1.70 -14.43 19.35
C PHE A 217 -0.98 -13.08 19.29
N ILE A 218 -1.16 -12.19 20.26
CA ILE A 218 -0.37 -10.96 20.36
C ILE A 218 0.89 -11.24 21.18
N GLY A 219 2.04 -10.88 20.64
CA GLY A 219 3.34 -11.05 21.29
C GLY A 219 4.36 -10.01 20.85
N TYR A 220 5.62 -10.28 21.17
CA TYR A 220 6.75 -9.46 20.71
C TYR A 220 7.19 -9.85 19.29
N GLU A 221 8.05 -9.03 18.73
CA GLU A 221 8.69 -9.30 17.43
C GLU A 221 9.46 -10.63 17.49
N ASP A 222 9.48 -11.36 16.37
CA ASP A 222 10.12 -12.69 16.23
C ASP A 222 9.55 -13.84 17.09
N GLU A 223 8.49 -13.60 17.88
CA GLU A 223 7.75 -14.70 18.52
C GLU A 223 6.93 -15.48 17.47
N GLN A 224 7.34 -16.72 17.24
CA GLN A 224 6.71 -17.60 16.26
C GLN A 224 5.23 -17.83 16.60
N GLY A 225 4.38 -17.83 15.58
CA GLY A 225 2.95 -18.04 15.76
C GLY A 225 2.22 -16.88 16.43
N LYS A 226 2.90 -15.75 16.64
CA LYS A 226 2.31 -14.51 17.14
C LYS A 226 2.53 -13.35 16.16
N THR A 227 1.84 -12.26 16.44
CA THR A 227 1.97 -10.99 15.73
C THR A 227 2.03 -9.86 16.75
N THR A 228 2.71 -8.76 16.44
CA THR A 228 2.72 -7.61 17.34
C THR A 228 1.39 -6.86 17.24
N LEU A 229 1.00 -6.19 18.33
CA LEU A 229 -0.24 -5.40 18.33
C LEU A 229 -0.28 -4.33 17.22
N PRO A 230 0.81 -3.58 16.94
CA PRO A 230 0.83 -2.62 15.83
C PRO A 230 0.62 -3.28 14.46
N LYS A 231 1.24 -4.43 14.19
CA LYS A 231 1.05 -5.18 12.94
C LYS A 231 -0.38 -5.64 12.77
N TYR A 232 -0.98 -6.14 13.85
CA TYR A 232 -2.39 -6.51 13.84
C TYR A 232 -3.31 -5.30 13.58
N GLN A 233 -3.05 -4.16 14.22
CA GLN A 233 -3.83 -2.93 14.00
C GLN A 233 -3.77 -2.47 12.53
N VAL A 234 -2.59 -2.48 11.92
CA VAL A 234 -2.40 -2.18 10.49
C VAL A 234 -3.15 -3.19 9.62
N TYR A 235 -3.01 -4.49 9.90
CA TYR A 235 -3.72 -5.55 9.18
C TYR A 235 -5.23 -5.34 9.24
N ALA A 236 -5.80 -5.18 10.44
CA ALA A 236 -7.22 -5.00 10.65
C ALA A 236 -7.75 -3.71 10.00
N HIS A 237 -6.98 -2.60 10.05
CA HIS A 237 -7.32 -1.35 9.38
C HIS A 237 -7.44 -1.54 7.86
N LEU A 238 -6.40 -2.10 7.23
CA LEU A 238 -6.37 -2.36 5.79
C LEU A 238 -7.44 -3.37 5.35
N LYS A 239 -7.70 -4.40 6.16
CA LYS A 239 -8.75 -5.39 5.90
C LYS A 239 -10.15 -4.77 5.92
N ARG A 240 -10.42 -3.86 6.86
CA ARG A 240 -11.70 -3.13 6.94
C ARG A 240 -11.88 -2.19 5.74
N ALA A 241 -10.79 -1.61 5.23
CA ALA A 241 -10.79 -0.82 4.00
C ALA A 241 -10.93 -1.67 2.71
N GLY A 242 -10.96 -3.00 2.81
CA GLY A 242 -11.25 -3.90 1.69
C GLY A 242 -10.05 -4.31 0.85
N PHE A 243 -8.82 -4.05 1.31
CA PHE A 243 -7.61 -4.51 0.62
C PHE A 243 -7.40 -6.02 0.77
N ASN A 244 -6.69 -6.61 -0.19
CA ASN A 244 -6.13 -7.94 -0.04
C ASN A 244 -4.72 -7.83 0.56
N ILE A 245 -4.41 -8.64 1.56
CA ILE A 245 -3.16 -8.53 2.32
C ILE A 245 -2.52 -9.90 2.47
N LEU A 246 -1.21 -9.97 2.26
CA LEU A 246 -0.39 -11.14 2.57
C LEU A 246 0.85 -10.70 3.32
N ARG A 247 1.34 -11.51 4.26
CA ARG A 247 2.66 -11.33 4.86
C ARG A 247 3.71 -11.44 3.74
N ALA A 248 4.61 -10.46 3.66
CA ALA A 248 5.73 -10.49 2.70
C ALA A 248 6.54 -11.77 2.94
N PRO A 249 7.04 -12.47 1.92
CA PRO A 249 7.88 -13.66 2.11
C PRO A 249 9.21 -13.28 2.79
N PRO A 250 9.89 -14.22 3.47
CA PRO A 250 11.21 -13.95 4.01
C PRO A 250 12.16 -13.55 2.87
N GLU A 251 13.03 -12.59 3.16
CA GLU A 251 13.95 -12.07 2.16
C GLU A 251 14.91 -13.17 1.68
N GLN A 252 14.94 -13.40 0.37
CA GLN A 252 15.88 -14.36 -0.20
C GLN A 252 17.31 -13.82 -0.03
N PRO A 253 18.28 -14.67 0.35
CA PRO A 253 19.68 -14.29 0.24
C PRO A 253 19.96 -13.99 -1.22
N ARG A 254 20.13 -12.70 -1.55
CA ARG A 254 20.53 -12.28 -2.89
C ARG A 254 21.87 -12.94 -3.17
N PRO A 255 22.07 -13.60 -4.34
CA PRO A 255 23.39 -14.10 -4.68
C PRO A 255 24.36 -12.91 -4.61
N GLU A 256 25.43 -13.05 -3.84
CA GLU A 256 26.45 -12.01 -3.76
C GLU A 256 26.83 -11.60 -5.18
N PRO A 257 26.95 -10.29 -5.47
CA PRO A 257 27.38 -9.85 -6.78
C PRO A 257 28.72 -10.51 -7.06
N THR A 258 28.72 -11.49 -7.97
CA THR A 258 29.95 -12.04 -8.51
C THR A 258 30.64 -10.85 -9.14
N GLU A 259 31.81 -10.46 -8.61
CA GLU A 259 32.56 -9.33 -9.17
C GLU A 259 32.59 -9.51 -10.69
N PRO A 260 32.13 -8.52 -11.47
CA PRO A 260 32.17 -8.66 -12.92
C PRO A 260 33.64 -8.88 -13.27
N SER A 261 33.97 -10.08 -13.74
CA SER A 261 35.31 -10.38 -14.18
C SER A 261 35.65 -9.35 -15.25
N GLN A 262 36.62 -8.48 -14.94
CA GLN A 262 37.05 -7.47 -15.89
C GLN A 262 37.52 -8.22 -17.12
N THR A 263 36.76 -8.10 -18.21
CA THR A 263 37.17 -8.69 -19.48
C THR A 263 38.52 -8.06 -19.86
N LEU A 264 39.43 -8.83 -20.46
CA LEU A 264 40.75 -8.31 -20.91
C LEU A 264 40.61 -7.03 -21.74
N TRP A 265 39.48 -6.87 -22.44
CA TRP A 265 39.09 -5.65 -23.14
C TRP A 265 38.78 -4.48 -22.21
N GLN A 266 38.01 -4.65 -21.13
CA GLN A 266 37.78 -3.60 -20.12
C GLN A 266 39.09 -3.17 -19.43
N TRP A 267 40.00 -4.11 -19.18
CA TRP A 267 41.35 -3.81 -18.68
C TRP A 267 42.18 -3.05 -19.73
N LEU A 268 42.17 -3.48 -21.00
CA LEU A 268 42.89 -2.79 -22.09
C LEU A 268 42.33 -1.38 -22.35
N PHE A 269 41.01 -1.20 -22.28
CA PHE A 269 40.33 0.10 -22.35
C PHE A 269 40.41 0.90 -21.04
N SER A 270 40.96 0.35 -19.95
CA SER A 270 41.28 1.15 -18.75
C SER A 270 42.56 1.99 -18.96
N PHE A 271 43.48 1.52 -19.81
CA PHE A 271 44.70 2.24 -20.19
C PHE A 271 44.45 3.23 -21.32
N VAL A 272 43.52 2.91 -22.22
CA VAL A 272 43.00 3.87 -23.19
C VAL A 272 41.88 4.64 -22.50
N LYS A 273 42.22 5.74 -21.82
CA LYS A 273 41.23 6.79 -21.47
C LYS A 273 40.69 7.41 -22.75
N TRP A 274 39.91 6.63 -23.50
CA TRP A 274 39.02 7.14 -24.52
C TRP A 274 37.99 7.95 -23.74
N GLU A 275 38.17 9.25 -23.75
CA GLU A 275 37.15 10.23 -23.40
C GLU A 275 35.99 10.07 -24.40
N THR A 276 35.24 8.96 -24.31
CA THR A 276 33.87 8.87 -24.77
C THR A 276 33.06 9.85 -23.93
N SER A 277 33.13 11.12 -24.31
CA SER A 277 31.96 11.89 -24.77
C SER A 277 30.60 11.55 -24.16
N GLN A 278 30.51 11.40 -22.84
CA GLN A 278 29.29 11.70 -22.07
C GLN A 278 29.66 12.53 -20.82
N GLY A 279 29.84 13.84 -21.05
CA GLY A 279 30.00 14.84 -19.99
C GLY A 279 31.45 15.05 -19.58
N GLY A 280 32.14 15.96 -20.25
CA GLY A 280 33.49 16.39 -19.88
C GLY A 280 33.52 16.80 -18.41
N LYS A 281 34.20 16.00 -17.58
CA LYS A 281 34.58 16.41 -16.23
C LYS A 281 35.60 17.53 -16.40
N HIS A 282 35.12 18.78 -16.43
CA HIS A 282 35.98 19.94 -16.22
C HIS A 282 36.78 19.66 -14.96
N ARG A 283 38.11 19.60 -15.08
CA ARG A 283 39.02 19.37 -13.96
C ARG A 283 38.91 20.60 -13.04
N GLN A 284 38.04 20.49 -12.04
CA GLN A 284 37.79 21.53 -11.04
C GLN A 284 39.11 21.82 -10.32
N GLN A 285 39.53 23.07 -10.35
CA GLN A 285 40.68 23.55 -9.59
C GLN A 285 40.25 23.63 -8.12
N PRO A 286 41.10 23.25 -7.14
CA PRO A 286 40.74 23.29 -5.72
C PRO A 286 40.49 24.71 -5.19
N PHE A 287 40.83 25.73 -5.95
CA PHE A 287 40.61 27.14 -5.65
C PHE A 287 40.21 27.90 -6.93
N GLY A 288 39.30 28.86 -6.80
CA GLY A 288 38.82 29.68 -7.92
C GLY A 288 37.29 29.76 -8.02
N PRO A 289 36.76 30.43 -9.06
CA PRO A 289 35.32 30.51 -9.27
C PRO A 289 34.75 29.13 -9.64
N LEU A 290 33.59 28.79 -9.06
CA LEU A 290 32.88 27.51 -9.31
C LEU A 290 32.52 27.29 -10.78
N VAL A 291 32.37 28.39 -11.52
CA VAL A 291 32.17 28.38 -12.97
C VAL A 291 33.35 29.13 -13.59
N ALA A 292 34.09 28.46 -14.47
CA ALA A 292 35.22 29.04 -15.15
C ALA A 292 34.78 30.28 -15.96
N PRO A 293 35.49 31.42 -15.89
CA PRO A 293 35.19 32.57 -16.71
C PRO A 293 35.26 32.22 -18.20
N GLY A 294 34.23 32.53 -18.97
CA GLY A 294 34.19 32.20 -20.40
C GLY A 294 32.82 32.43 -21.04
N LEU A 295 32.76 32.27 -22.37
CA LEU A 295 31.53 32.36 -23.13
C LEU A 295 30.83 30.99 -23.17
N TYR A 296 29.68 30.88 -22.51
CA TYR A 296 28.83 29.70 -22.55
C TYR A 296 27.68 29.88 -23.55
N ARG A 297 27.48 28.90 -24.43
CA ARG A 297 26.38 28.88 -25.41
C ARG A 297 25.20 27.99 -25.00
N SER A 298 25.36 27.27 -23.91
CA SER A 298 24.37 26.40 -23.28
C SER A 298 24.58 26.40 -21.78
N TYR A 299 23.52 26.14 -21.03
CA TYR A 299 23.50 26.02 -19.58
C TYR A 299 24.12 24.71 -19.10
N ARG A 300 24.05 23.63 -19.89
CA ARG A 300 24.65 22.33 -19.57
C ARG A 300 26.10 22.40 -19.03
N PRO A 301 27.08 23.02 -19.72
CA PRO A 301 28.46 23.13 -19.21
C PRO A 301 28.57 23.92 -17.89
N ILE A 302 27.69 24.91 -17.66
CA ILE A 302 27.65 25.67 -16.41
C ILE A 302 27.18 24.77 -15.27
N TYR A 303 26.03 24.09 -15.44
CA TYR A 303 25.46 23.21 -14.41
C TYR A 303 26.31 21.96 -14.15
N GLN A 304 27.10 21.51 -15.13
CA GLN A 304 28.11 20.47 -14.93
C GLN A 304 29.25 20.95 -14.03
N GLN A 305 29.69 22.21 -14.15
CA GLN A 305 30.70 22.78 -13.26
C GLN A 305 30.15 23.03 -11.84
N LEU A 306 28.86 23.39 -11.71
CA LEU A 306 28.20 23.54 -10.42
C LEU A 306 27.84 22.20 -9.73
N ALA A 307 28.03 21.06 -10.39
CA ALA A 307 27.74 19.73 -9.83
C ALA A 307 28.87 19.26 -8.87
N LEU A 308 29.05 19.98 -7.76
CA LEU A 308 30.13 19.75 -6.79
C LEU A 308 29.93 18.48 -5.97
N VAL A 309 28.70 18.23 -5.52
CA VAL A 309 28.34 17.08 -4.70
C VAL A 309 27.93 15.93 -5.62
N PRO A 310 28.46 14.71 -5.42
CA PRO A 310 27.97 13.52 -6.10
C PRO A 310 26.45 13.40 -5.93
N ARG A 311 25.75 13.27 -7.05
CA ARG A 311 24.30 13.14 -7.04
C ARG A 311 23.95 11.66 -6.95
N HIS A 312 22.97 11.33 -6.11
CA HIS A 312 22.41 9.99 -6.05
C HIS A 312 21.89 9.58 -7.43
N LYS A 313 22.22 8.36 -7.84
CA LYS A 313 21.77 7.75 -9.08
C LYS A 313 21.17 6.39 -8.76
N PRO A 314 19.85 6.22 -8.91
CA PRO A 314 19.21 4.94 -8.68
C PRO A 314 19.78 3.90 -9.64
N VAL A 315 20.16 2.78 -9.08
CA VAL A 315 20.63 1.61 -9.83
C VAL A 315 19.66 0.45 -9.61
N PRO A 316 19.37 -0.35 -10.65
CA PRO A 316 18.49 -1.52 -10.51
C PRO A 316 19.01 -2.52 -9.47
N VAL A 317 20.33 -2.68 -9.39
CA VAL A 317 21.00 -3.54 -8.44
C VAL A 317 21.81 -2.65 -7.49
N PRO A 318 21.52 -2.65 -6.18
CA PRO A 318 22.27 -1.86 -5.22
C PRO A 318 23.70 -2.42 -5.06
N PRO A 319 24.70 -1.56 -4.84
CA PRO A 319 26.11 -1.95 -4.80
C PRO A 319 26.48 -2.73 -3.53
N SER A 320 25.78 -2.49 -2.42
CA SER A 320 26.04 -3.13 -1.12
C SER A 320 24.70 -3.43 -0.42
N PRO A 321 24.07 -4.58 -0.69
CA PRO A 321 22.78 -4.90 -0.07
C PRO A 321 22.96 -5.18 1.42
N SER A 322 22.53 -4.26 2.26
CA SER A 322 22.33 -4.48 3.69
C SER A 322 20.92 -5.00 3.95
N LYS A 323 20.77 -5.83 4.98
CA LYS A 323 19.47 -6.41 5.34
C LYS A 323 18.63 -5.37 6.10
N PRO A 324 17.38 -5.10 5.70
CA PRO A 324 16.48 -4.26 6.48
C PRO A 324 16.16 -4.93 7.83
N GLU A 325 16.17 -4.13 8.89
CA GLU A 325 15.88 -4.54 10.26
C GLU A 325 14.52 -3.99 10.71
N ASP A 326 13.88 -4.66 11.68
CA ASP A 326 12.66 -4.14 12.28
C ASP A 326 12.94 -2.85 13.06
N PRO A 327 12.00 -1.89 13.08
CA PRO A 327 10.65 -1.94 12.47
C PRO A 327 10.62 -1.54 10.98
N PHE A 328 11.75 -1.11 10.41
CA PHE A 328 11.83 -0.61 9.03
C PHE A 328 12.14 -1.74 8.03
N ARG A 329 11.30 -2.77 8.05
CA ARG A 329 11.32 -3.92 7.14
C ARG A 329 9.94 -4.16 6.57
N VAL A 330 9.84 -4.49 5.28
CA VAL A 330 8.54 -4.79 4.64
C VAL A 330 7.93 -6.03 5.30
N HIS A 331 6.76 -5.86 5.91
CA HIS A 331 6.04 -6.93 6.59
C HIS A 331 4.79 -7.35 5.81
N PHE A 332 4.07 -6.41 5.17
CA PHE A 332 2.87 -6.70 4.39
C PHE A 332 3.04 -6.34 2.91
N HIS A 333 2.55 -7.23 2.05
CA HIS A 333 2.22 -6.96 0.66
C HIS A 333 0.72 -6.74 0.55
N VAL A 334 0.32 -5.68 -0.15
CA VAL A 334 -1.07 -5.23 -0.21
C VAL A 334 -1.51 -4.98 -1.65
N TRP A 335 -2.71 -5.41 -1.98
CA TRP A 335 -3.35 -5.24 -3.28
C TRP A 335 -4.70 -4.55 -3.14
N LYS A 336 -5.00 -3.64 -4.07
CA LYS A 336 -6.29 -2.95 -4.17
C LYS A 336 -7.42 -3.93 -4.50
N PRO A 337 -8.63 -3.72 -3.97
CA PRO A 337 -9.79 -4.51 -4.36
C PRO A 337 -10.09 -4.32 -5.84
N GLY A 338 -10.37 -5.42 -6.56
CA GLY A 338 -10.80 -5.38 -7.96
C GLY A 338 -9.70 -5.11 -8.99
N ALA A 339 -8.48 -4.77 -8.58
CA ALA A 339 -7.35 -4.60 -9.48
C ALA A 339 -6.75 -5.97 -9.84
N GLY A 340 -6.87 -6.39 -11.10
CA GLY A 340 -5.95 -7.38 -11.70
C GLY A 340 -6.02 -8.83 -11.21
N GLY A 341 -7.20 -9.36 -10.85
CA GLY A 341 -7.38 -10.81 -10.65
C GLY A 341 -6.47 -11.41 -9.56
N PHE A 342 -6.50 -10.83 -8.36
CA PHE A 342 -5.72 -11.33 -7.21
C PHE A 342 -5.97 -12.83 -6.93
N SER A 343 -4.88 -13.56 -6.68
CA SER A 343 -4.89 -14.96 -6.26
C SER A 343 -3.88 -15.19 -5.14
N LYS A 344 -4.28 -15.90 -4.09
CA LYS A 344 -3.41 -16.29 -2.97
C LYS A 344 -2.20 -17.14 -3.41
N LYS A 345 -2.39 -18.01 -4.39
CA LYS A 345 -1.36 -18.97 -4.80
C LYS A 345 -0.27 -18.28 -5.62
N ASN A 346 -0.69 -17.47 -6.60
CA ASN A 346 0.20 -16.74 -7.49
C ASN A 346 -0.29 -15.29 -7.56
N PRO A 347 -0.02 -14.46 -6.54
CA PRO A 347 -0.46 -13.08 -6.55
C PRO A 347 0.30 -12.27 -7.61
N PRO A 348 -0.34 -11.26 -8.23
CA PRO A 348 0.37 -10.28 -9.06
C PRO A 348 1.34 -9.45 -8.19
N PRO A 349 2.21 -8.62 -8.79
CA PRO A 349 3.02 -7.67 -8.02
C PRO A 349 2.13 -6.82 -7.08
N PRO A 350 2.55 -6.61 -5.82
CA PRO A 350 1.76 -5.82 -4.87
C PRO A 350 1.71 -4.35 -5.27
N ASP A 351 0.54 -3.73 -5.06
CA ASP A 351 0.34 -2.29 -5.24
C ASP A 351 1.09 -1.50 -4.17
N PHE A 352 1.14 -2.03 -2.95
CA PHE A 352 1.84 -1.42 -1.83
C PHE A 352 2.66 -2.46 -1.05
N ARG A 353 3.83 -2.02 -0.59
CA ARG A 353 4.71 -2.73 0.34
C ARG A 353 4.75 -1.92 1.61
N ILE A 354 4.41 -2.54 2.74
CA ILE A 354 4.19 -1.84 4.00
C ILE A 354 5.15 -2.39 5.06
N ALA A 355 5.99 -1.51 5.61
CA ALA A 355 6.67 -1.69 6.88
C ALA A 355 5.79 -1.14 8.02
N VAL A 356 5.92 -1.67 9.23
CA VAL A 356 5.11 -1.26 10.39
C VAL A 356 6.02 -0.79 11.50
N ALA A 357 5.84 0.46 11.92
CA ALA A 357 6.63 1.10 12.97
C ALA A 357 5.73 1.64 14.08
N ASP A 358 5.98 1.22 15.32
CA ASP A 358 5.30 1.75 16.50
C ASP A 358 6.05 2.97 17.03
N THR A 359 5.35 4.08 17.23
CA THR A 359 5.92 5.30 17.80
C THR A 359 6.33 5.18 19.26
N ALA A 360 5.83 4.17 19.99
CA ALA A 360 6.24 3.91 21.37
C ALA A 360 7.68 3.36 21.45
N ASP A 361 8.04 2.48 20.51
CA ASP A 361 9.31 1.75 20.53
C ASP A 361 10.32 2.25 19.47
N SER A 362 9.84 3.03 18.48
CA SER A 362 10.67 3.51 17.37
C SER A 362 10.64 5.02 17.19
N CYS A 363 11.80 5.55 16.79
CA CYS A 363 11.98 6.96 16.46
C CYS A 363 11.86 7.18 14.94
N LEU A 364 12.06 8.43 14.51
CA LEU A 364 12.23 8.75 13.10
C LEU A 364 13.36 7.89 12.49
N PRO A 365 13.13 7.25 11.33
CA PRO A 365 14.12 6.38 10.71
C PRO A 365 15.35 7.17 10.29
N THR A 366 16.53 6.54 10.46
CA THR A 366 17.78 7.12 9.95
C THR A 366 17.83 7.04 8.42
N LEU A 367 18.72 7.83 7.81
CA LEU A 367 18.95 7.76 6.36
C LEU A 367 19.32 6.32 5.93
N GLU A 368 20.22 5.69 6.67
CA GLU A 368 20.66 4.32 6.40
C GLU A 368 19.48 3.33 6.46
N GLN A 369 18.63 3.41 7.48
CA GLN A 369 17.44 2.54 7.61
C GLN A 369 16.43 2.74 6.46
N ILE A 370 16.24 3.96 5.97
CA ILE A 370 15.37 4.20 4.81
C ILE A 370 16.03 3.73 3.52
N GLU A 371 17.33 3.93 3.37
CA GLU A 371 18.09 3.43 2.21
C GLU A 371 18.01 1.90 2.15
N THR A 372 18.27 1.18 3.24
CA THR A 372 18.17 -0.29 3.30
C THR A 372 16.74 -0.76 3.00
N LEU A 373 15.73 -0.12 3.59
CA LEU A 373 14.32 -0.44 3.34
C LEU A 373 13.95 -0.24 1.86
N LEU A 374 14.32 0.89 1.26
CA LEU A 374 14.07 1.15 -0.17
C LEU A 374 14.80 0.12 -1.03
N GLU A 375 16.07 -0.19 -0.75
CA GLU A 375 16.87 -1.15 -1.52
C GLU A 375 16.34 -2.59 -1.49
N SER A 376 15.61 -2.97 -0.44
CA SER A 376 14.88 -4.24 -0.34
C SER A 376 13.66 -4.33 -1.28
N THR A 377 13.13 -3.18 -1.73
CA THR A 377 11.99 -3.14 -2.67
C THR A 377 12.47 -3.22 -4.13
N PRO A 378 11.66 -3.75 -5.06
CA PRO A 378 12.08 -3.87 -6.45
C PRO A 378 12.26 -2.49 -7.10
N TYR A 379 13.20 -2.44 -8.05
CA TYR A 379 13.41 -1.27 -8.88
C TYR A 379 12.23 -1.06 -9.84
N ASP A 380 11.54 0.05 -9.68
CA ASP A 380 10.31 0.43 -10.40
C ASP A 380 10.40 1.91 -10.83
N PRO A 381 11.13 2.21 -11.92
CA PRO A 381 11.24 3.57 -12.43
C PRO A 381 9.91 4.04 -13.02
N ALA A 382 9.68 5.35 -13.02
CA ALA A 382 8.47 5.93 -13.58
C ALA A 382 8.22 5.48 -15.03
N PRO A 383 6.94 5.27 -15.44
CA PRO A 383 6.60 4.79 -16.78
C PRO A 383 7.22 5.62 -17.90
N GLU A 384 7.59 4.98 -19.00
CA GLU A 384 8.25 5.67 -20.11
C GLU A 384 7.42 6.80 -20.71
N ALA A 385 6.09 6.65 -20.70
CA ALA A 385 5.14 7.68 -21.12
C ALA A 385 5.27 9.00 -20.34
N TRP A 386 5.91 8.97 -19.17
CA TRP A 386 6.15 10.15 -18.35
C TRP A 386 7.50 10.79 -18.64
N ARG A 387 8.43 10.12 -19.34
CA ARG A 387 9.75 10.69 -19.68
C ARG A 387 9.63 11.86 -20.65
N GLY A 388 10.54 12.83 -20.53
CA GLY A 388 10.69 13.94 -21.48
C GLY A 388 9.63 15.04 -21.40
N ASN A 389 8.51 14.84 -20.71
CA ASN A 389 7.52 15.89 -20.47
C ASN A 389 7.88 16.70 -19.21
N PRO A 390 8.22 18.01 -19.32
CA PRO A 390 8.55 18.84 -18.16
C PRO A 390 7.39 18.97 -17.17
N GLY A 391 6.13 18.90 -17.64
CA GLY A 391 4.94 19.00 -16.80
C GLY A 391 4.69 17.79 -15.90
N ARG A 392 5.39 16.67 -16.13
CA ARG A 392 5.28 15.44 -15.32
C ARG A 392 6.45 15.22 -14.37
N LEU A 393 7.34 16.20 -14.22
CA LEU A 393 8.48 16.14 -13.31
C LEU A 393 8.08 15.76 -11.88
N TYR A 394 7.14 16.50 -11.29
CA TYR A 394 6.68 16.23 -9.92
C TYR A 394 6.06 14.84 -9.76
N GLN A 395 5.39 14.32 -10.80
CA GLN A 395 4.83 12.98 -10.77
C GLN A 395 5.93 11.91 -10.77
N ARG A 396 6.98 12.08 -11.58
CA ARG A 396 8.14 11.17 -11.59
C ARG A 396 8.90 11.18 -10.26
N LEU A 397 9.14 12.38 -9.71
CA LEU A 397 9.80 12.53 -8.41
C LEU A 397 8.98 11.91 -7.27
N LYS A 398 7.66 12.11 -7.24
CA LYS A 398 6.76 11.48 -6.26
C LYS A 398 6.66 9.97 -6.43
N HIS A 399 6.76 9.46 -7.67
CA HIS A 399 6.77 8.02 -7.93
C HIS A 399 8.01 7.35 -7.30
N GLY A 400 9.17 7.98 -7.50
CA GLY A 400 10.47 7.42 -7.16
C GLY A 400 10.91 6.32 -8.13
N HIS A 401 12.14 5.85 -7.96
CA HIS A 401 12.65 4.63 -8.62
C HIS A 401 12.43 3.37 -7.80
N ARG A 402 12.17 3.55 -6.51
CA ARG A 402 11.72 2.56 -5.53
C ARG A 402 10.75 3.26 -4.61
N ASN A 403 9.81 2.54 -4.06
CA ASN A 403 8.85 3.10 -3.12
C ASN A 403 8.41 2.07 -2.09
N VAL A 404 8.07 2.59 -0.92
CA VAL A 404 7.60 1.81 0.22
C VAL A 404 6.69 2.68 1.08
N LEU A 405 5.70 2.06 1.72
CA LEU A 405 4.90 2.70 2.75
C LEU A 405 5.39 2.25 4.12
N VAL A 406 5.46 3.19 5.06
CA VAL A 406 5.64 2.91 6.48
C VAL A 406 4.33 3.24 7.17
N ALA A 407 3.70 2.23 7.75
CA ALA A 407 2.56 2.41 8.64
C ALA A 407 3.09 2.77 10.03
N VAL A 408 2.86 4.02 10.42
CA VAL A 408 3.24 4.59 11.72
C VAL A 408 2.05 4.43 12.66
N VAL A 409 2.25 3.67 13.73
CA VAL A 409 1.23 3.36 14.71
C VAL A 409 1.48 4.17 15.98
N ASP A 410 0.49 4.94 16.43
CA ASP A 410 0.52 5.68 17.69
C ASP A 410 -0.71 5.33 18.52
N ARG A 411 -0.54 4.46 19.51
CA ARG A 411 -1.60 4.06 20.47
C ARG A 411 -2.91 3.65 19.79
N GLY A 412 -2.82 2.93 18.67
CA GLY A 412 -3.97 2.45 17.90
C GLY A 412 -4.40 3.34 16.73
N LEU A 413 -3.82 4.52 16.58
CA LEU A 413 -3.96 5.33 15.37
C LEU A 413 -2.94 4.88 14.32
N VAL A 414 -3.41 4.53 13.12
CA VAL A 414 -2.56 4.07 12.01
C VAL A 414 -2.47 5.17 10.96
N ASN A 415 -1.27 5.70 10.75
CA ASN A 415 -0.96 6.67 9.69
C ASN A 415 -0.01 6.04 8.67
N PHE A 416 -0.12 6.40 7.39
CA PHE A 416 0.76 5.88 6.35
C PHE A 416 1.66 6.99 5.79
N MET A 417 2.97 6.74 5.77
CA MET A 417 3.96 7.63 5.17
C MET A 417 4.60 6.93 3.96
N ARG A 418 4.68 7.64 2.83
CA ARG A 418 5.32 7.13 1.62
C ARG A 418 6.76 7.61 1.53
N PHE A 419 7.68 6.66 1.42
CA PHE A 419 9.07 6.92 1.06
C PHE A 419 9.28 6.51 -0.40
N GLY A 420 10.03 7.34 -1.13
CA GLY A 420 10.36 7.12 -2.53
C GLY A 420 11.80 7.49 -2.79
N GLU A 421 12.51 6.63 -3.53
CA GLU A 421 13.86 6.90 -4.00
C GLU A 421 13.83 7.96 -5.10
N GLY A 422 13.99 9.22 -4.71
CA GLY A 422 13.97 10.36 -5.62
C GLY A 422 15.32 10.61 -6.30
N ALA A 423 15.32 10.73 -7.62
CA ALA A 423 16.51 11.00 -8.43
C ALA A 423 16.53 12.44 -8.96
N PHE A 424 16.59 13.44 -8.06
CA PHE A 424 16.59 14.86 -8.45
C PHE A 424 17.70 15.21 -9.44
N GLY A 425 18.84 14.53 -9.37
CA GLY A 425 19.97 14.74 -10.26
C GLY A 425 19.76 14.28 -11.70
N GLU A 426 18.87 13.31 -11.92
CA GLU A 426 18.52 12.78 -13.25
C GLU A 426 17.50 13.68 -13.96
N GLU A 427 16.79 14.53 -13.23
CA GLU A 427 15.83 15.48 -13.76
C GLU A 427 16.50 16.80 -14.19
N GLN A 428 17.14 16.77 -15.37
CA GLN A 428 17.93 17.88 -15.89
C GLN A 428 17.06 19.05 -16.40
N LEU A 429 16.70 19.96 -15.50
CA LEU A 429 15.90 21.15 -15.81
C LEU A 429 16.53 22.11 -16.82
N PHE A 430 17.86 22.12 -16.93
CA PHE A 430 18.57 23.12 -17.74
C PHE A 430 18.52 22.83 -19.25
N GLU A 431 18.34 21.57 -19.66
CA GLU A 431 18.35 21.20 -21.08
C GLU A 431 17.19 21.85 -21.86
N ARG A 432 16.07 22.15 -21.18
CA ARG A 432 14.92 22.82 -21.81
C ARG A 432 15.22 24.26 -22.26
N PHE A 433 16.21 24.90 -21.64
CA PHE A 433 16.63 26.27 -21.95
C PHE A 433 17.68 26.32 -23.06
N ASP A 434 18.34 25.19 -23.34
CA ASP A 434 19.35 25.07 -24.40
C ASP A 434 18.71 24.89 -25.78
N ASN A 435 17.47 24.37 -25.84
CA ASN A 435 16.72 24.21 -27.08
C ASN A 435 16.04 25.51 -27.50
N ARG A 436 16.60 26.20 -28.52
CA ARG A 436 16.05 27.42 -29.15
C ARG A 436 14.63 27.29 -29.73
N ASN A 437 14.09 26.08 -29.85
CA ASN A 437 12.76 25.79 -30.43
C ASN A 437 11.67 25.46 -29.40
N SER A 438 11.93 25.57 -28.09
CA SER A 438 10.88 25.43 -27.07
C SER A 438 9.99 26.69 -27.05
N GLY A 439 9.11 26.77 -28.06
CA GLY A 439 7.85 27.49 -28.05
C GLY A 439 7.81 28.77 -27.23
N ARG A 440 8.65 29.77 -27.58
CA ARG A 440 8.29 31.15 -27.28
C ARG A 440 6.99 31.37 -28.02
N GLY A 441 5.87 31.39 -27.30
CA GLY A 441 4.56 31.81 -27.76
C GLY A 441 4.65 33.26 -28.23
N GLY A 442 5.34 33.48 -29.34
CA GLY A 442 5.38 34.73 -30.03
C GLY A 442 3.99 34.91 -30.60
N LYS A 443 3.21 35.79 -29.98
CA LYS A 443 2.19 36.58 -30.68
C LYS A 443 2.86 37.07 -31.96
N LYS A 444 2.67 36.31 -33.04
CA LYS A 444 3.03 36.72 -34.38
C LYS A 444 2.16 37.93 -34.62
N GLY A 445 2.77 39.12 -34.53
CA GLY A 445 2.17 40.38 -34.93
C GLY A 445 1.73 40.25 -36.37
N GLY A 446 0.49 39.77 -36.57
CA GLY A 446 -0.21 39.82 -37.81
C GLY A 446 -0.57 41.27 -38.04
N ARG A 447 0.34 42.01 -38.69
CA ARG A 447 -0.03 43.19 -39.48
C ARG A 447 -1.20 42.76 -40.37
N GLY A 448 -2.40 43.14 -39.97
CA GLY A 448 -3.61 42.95 -40.74
C GLY A 448 -3.43 43.62 -42.10
N GLY A 449 -3.37 42.79 -43.13
CA GLY A 449 -3.44 43.23 -44.51
C GLY A 449 -4.74 44.00 -44.71
N ALA A 450 -4.61 45.29 -45.01
CA ALA A 450 -5.69 46.18 -45.36
C ALA A 450 -6.43 45.62 -46.60
N ARG A 451 -7.60 45.01 -46.38
CA ARG A 451 -8.64 44.87 -47.40
C ARG A 451 -9.59 46.05 -47.24
N GLY A 452 -9.44 47.05 -48.10
CA GLY A 452 -10.21 48.28 -48.07
C GLY A 452 -10.51 48.83 -49.46
N ARG A 453 -11.52 48.25 -50.11
CA ARG A 453 -12.45 48.88 -51.08
C ARG A 453 -11.86 49.51 -52.35
N GLY A 454 -11.77 48.68 -53.40
CA GLY A 454 -11.93 49.14 -54.78
C GLY A 454 -13.39 49.53 -55.05
N ARG A 455 -13.59 50.78 -55.44
CA ARG A 455 -14.81 51.32 -56.05
C ARG A 455 -14.96 50.80 -57.48
N GLY A 456 -16.19 50.54 -57.91
CA GLY A 456 -16.61 50.94 -59.25
C GLY A 456 -17.31 49.89 -60.14
N ARG A 457 -18.65 49.93 -60.08
CA ARG A 457 -19.61 49.97 -61.21
C ARG A 457 -19.60 48.89 -62.31
N GLY A 458 -20.80 48.34 -62.54
CA GLY A 458 -21.32 48.04 -63.88
C GLY A 458 -22.04 46.69 -63.96
N ARG A 459 -23.36 46.66 -63.69
CA ARG A 459 -24.45 46.54 -64.71
C ARG A 459 -24.50 45.18 -65.43
N GLY A 460 -25.63 44.49 -65.24
CA GLY A 460 -26.37 43.95 -66.39
C GLY A 460 -26.66 42.44 -66.42
N ARG A 461 -27.86 42.09 -65.93
CA ARG A 461 -28.95 41.44 -66.69
C ARG A 461 -28.77 40.00 -67.22
N GLY A 462 -29.70 39.15 -66.77
CA GLY A 462 -30.23 37.97 -67.48
C GLY A 462 -29.47 36.67 -67.16
N GLY A 463 -30.11 35.53 -66.93
CA GLY A 463 -31.52 35.17 -66.96
C GLY A 463 -31.61 33.65 -66.84
N ARG A 464 -32.79 33.21 -66.38
CA ARG A 464 -33.28 31.83 -66.20
C ARG A 464 -32.73 31.05 -65.01
#